data_AF-A0A352YYA9-F1
#
_entry.id   AF-A0A352YYA9-F1
#
_cell.length_a   1.000
_cell.length_b   1.000
_cell.length_c   1.000
_cell.angle_alpha   90.00
_cell.angle_beta   90.00
_cell.angle_gamma   90.00
#
_symmetry.space_group_name_H-M   'P 1'
#
loop_
_entity.id
_entity.type
_entity.pdbx_description
1 polymer ?
#
loop_
_entity_poly.entity_id
_entity_poly.type
_entity_poly.pdbx_seq_one_letter_code
_entity_poly.pdbx_strand_id
1 'polypeptide(L)'
;KEKDILVVSEKGYGKRSDIDAYRITNRGGKGVKTINITEKTGSLIALKDVDDNYDLMIITQFGNILRSPVSSLRVMGRATQGVRLINLRENDTIASVACVEVNEENGTDEPIEGTGNSENNSFDEENGKEFED
;
A
#
# COMPACT_ATOMS: atom_id res chain seq x y z
N LYS A 1 -0.41 20.70 -9.55
CA LYS A 1 -1.08 19.46 -9.97
C LYS A 1 -2.46 19.42 -9.34
N GLU A 2 -3.45 18.92 -10.05
CA GLU A 2 -4.78 18.65 -9.50
C GLU A 2 -4.64 17.52 -8.46
N LYS A 3 -5.26 17.69 -7.28
CA LYS A 3 -5.13 16.73 -6.18
C LYS A 3 -6.24 15.69 -6.29
N ASP A 4 -5.91 14.45 -5.95
CA ASP A 4 -6.88 13.37 -5.76
C ASP A 4 -7.13 13.16 -4.26
N ILE A 5 -8.29 12.60 -3.94
CA ILE A 5 -8.57 12.02 -2.63
C ILE A 5 -8.17 10.54 -2.65
N LEU A 6 -7.12 10.21 -1.91
CA LEU A 6 -6.75 8.85 -1.58
C LEU A 6 -7.62 8.33 -0.44
N VAL A 7 -8.11 7.11 -0.62
CA VAL A 7 -8.92 6.40 0.36
C VAL A 7 -8.33 5.01 0.58
N VAL A 8 -8.12 4.63 1.84
CA VAL A 8 -7.65 3.29 2.24
C VAL A 8 -8.56 2.72 3.31
N SER A 9 -8.93 1.45 3.16
CA SER A 9 -9.75 0.69 4.10
C SER A 9 -8.93 -0.33 4.89
N GLU A 10 -9.47 -0.75 6.02
CA GLU A 10 -8.87 -1.64 7.01
C GLU A 10 -8.32 -2.96 6.43
N LYS A 11 -9.05 -3.58 5.49
CA LYS A 11 -8.65 -4.84 4.84
C LYS A 11 -7.78 -4.64 3.60
N GLY A 12 -7.17 -3.47 3.44
CA GLY A 12 -6.21 -3.19 2.37
C GLY A 12 -6.83 -2.93 1.00
N TYR A 13 -8.06 -2.44 0.95
CA TYR A 13 -8.62 -1.88 -0.29
C TYR A 13 -8.38 -0.37 -0.32
N GLY A 14 -8.25 0.18 -1.52
CA GLY A 14 -8.12 1.61 -1.70
C GLY A 14 -8.22 2.04 -3.14
N LYS A 15 -8.25 3.35 -3.32
CA LYS A 15 -8.41 4.01 -4.61
C LYS A 15 -8.09 5.49 -4.49
N ARG A 16 -7.94 6.13 -5.65
CA ARG A 16 -8.02 7.57 -5.79
C ARG A 16 -9.38 7.97 -6.31
N SER A 17 -9.84 9.15 -5.91
CA SER A 17 -11.04 9.77 -6.45
C SER A 17 -10.75 11.24 -6.69
N ASP A 18 -11.10 11.71 -7.87
CA ASP A 18 -10.99 13.11 -8.25
C ASP A 18 -11.62 14.02 -7.17
N ILE A 19 -10.91 15.08 -6.79
CA ILE A 19 -11.38 16.07 -5.82
C ILE A 19 -12.69 16.73 -6.28
N ASP A 20 -12.85 16.97 -7.58
CA ASP A 20 -14.02 17.62 -8.17
C ASP A 20 -15.27 16.75 -8.10
N ALA A 21 -15.11 15.44 -7.91
CA ALA A 21 -16.24 14.56 -7.66
C ALA A 21 -16.95 14.91 -6.33
N TYR A 22 -16.26 15.55 -5.38
CA TYR A 22 -16.79 15.92 -4.07
C TYR A 22 -17.46 17.31 -4.12
N ARG A 23 -18.77 17.33 -4.34
CA ARG A 23 -19.55 18.57 -4.30
C ARG A 23 -19.39 19.29 -2.96
N ILE A 24 -19.34 20.62 -3.00
CA ILE A 24 -19.41 21.47 -1.81
C ILE A 24 -20.76 21.25 -1.11
N THR A 25 -20.72 21.02 0.21
CA THR A 25 -21.92 20.85 1.04
C THR A 25 -21.87 21.77 2.26
N ASN A 26 -23.03 22.28 2.68
CA ASN A 26 -23.13 23.09 3.88
C ASN A 26 -22.78 22.28 5.15
N ARG A 27 -22.23 22.96 6.15
CA ARG A 27 -21.91 22.38 7.47
C ARG A 27 -23.18 21.85 8.14
N GLY A 28 -23.08 20.68 8.79
CA GLY A 28 -24.19 20.05 9.52
C GLY A 28 -25.05 19.08 8.69
N GLY A 29 -24.75 18.89 7.40
CA GLY A 29 -25.35 17.84 6.59
C GLY A 29 -24.76 16.45 6.84
N LYS A 30 -25.38 15.41 6.26
CA LYS A 30 -24.90 14.00 6.34
C LYS A 30 -23.65 13.70 5.49
N GLY A 31 -23.14 14.68 4.74
CA GLY A 31 -22.01 14.52 3.84
C GLY A 31 -22.32 13.77 2.53
N VAL A 32 -21.28 13.28 1.87
CA VAL A 32 -21.34 12.49 0.64
C VAL A 32 -20.58 11.17 0.78
N LYS A 33 -21.04 10.10 0.12
CA LYS A 33 -20.39 8.78 0.18
C LYS A 33 -19.03 8.80 -0.54
N THR A 34 -17.97 8.37 0.15
CA THR A 34 -16.57 8.38 -0.32
C THR A 34 -16.02 7.00 -0.70
N ILE A 35 -16.59 5.93 -0.14
CA ILE A 35 -16.23 4.54 -0.45
C ILE A 35 -17.43 3.66 -0.14
N ASN A 36 -17.57 2.55 -0.86
CA ASN A 36 -18.54 1.53 -0.53
C ASN A 36 -17.95 0.53 0.47
N ILE A 37 -18.25 0.73 1.76
CA ILE A 37 -17.82 -0.17 2.83
C ILE A 37 -18.62 -1.47 2.74
N THR A 38 -17.90 -2.59 2.78
CA THR A 38 -18.45 -3.95 2.87
C THR A 38 -17.60 -4.77 3.82
N GLU A 39 -18.06 -5.97 4.18
CA GLU A 39 -17.27 -6.91 4.98
C GLU A 39 -15.91 -7.25 4.37
N LYS A 40 -15.77 -7.18 3.03
CA LYS A 40 -14.51 -7.42 2.32
C LYS A 40 -13.53 -6.26 2.42
N THR A 41 -14.01 -5.02 2.45
CA THR A 41 -13.15 -3.82 2.53
C THR A 41 -12.79 -3.50 3.97
N GLY A 42 -13.68 -3.80 4.92
CA GLY A 42 -13.59 -3.29 6.28
C GLY A 42 -13.81 -1.78 6.36
N SER A 43 -13.55 -1.21 7.52
CA SER A 43 -13.79 0.20 7.83
C SER A 43 -12.87 1.13 7.02
N LEU A 44 -13.28 2.40 6.86
CA LEU A 44 -12.42 3.43 6.31
C LEU A 44 -11.37 3.84 7.36
N ILE A 45 -10.08 3.73 7.02
CA ILE A 45 -8.99 4.04 7.97
C ILE A 45 -8.20 5.30 7.59
N ALA A 46 -8.13 5.64 6.30
CA ALA A 46 -7.40 6.81 5.85
C ALA A 46 -8.14 7.51 4.70
N LEU A 47 -8.15 8.84 4.79
CA LEU A 47 -8.58 9.75 3.74
C LEU A 47 -7.56 10.88 3.71
N LYS A 48 -6.89 11.06 2.56
CA LYS A 48 -5.81 12.04 2.38
C LYS A 48 -5.93 12.68 1.00
N ASP A 49 -5.62 13.96 0.90
CA ASP A 49 -5.36 14.61 -0.38
C ASP A 49 -3.93 14.29 -0.82
N VAL A 50 -3.76 13.89 -2.08
CA VAL A 50 -2.48 13.47 -2.64
C VAL A 50 -2.38 13.94 -4.09
N ASP A 51 -1.16 13.97 -4.60
CA ASP A 51 -0.91 14.02 -6.04
C ASP A 51 0.07 12.90 -6.42
N ASP A 52 0.44 12.82 -7.70
CA ASP A 52 1.33 11.77 -8.21
C ASP A 52 2.76 11.82 -7.65
N ASN A 53 3.15 12.87 -6.91
CA ASN A 53 4.47 12.98 -6.30
C ASN A 53 4.53 12.35 -4.90
N TYR A 54 3.47 11.67 -4.46
CA TYR A 54 3.43 10.98 -3.18
C TYR A 54 3.64 9.47 -3.33
N ASP A 55 4.30 8.89 -2.34
CA ASP A 55 4.27 7.47 -2.05
C ASP A 55 3.28 7.17 -0.92
N LEU A 56 2.55 6.08 -1.09
CA LEU A 56 1.73 5.48 -0.06
C LEU A 56 2.55 4.46 0.73
N MET A 57 2.65 4.66 2.04
CA MET A 57 3.19 3.68 2.98
C MET A 57 2.07 3.08 3.81
N ILE A 58 1.95 1.75 3.78
CA ILE A 58 1.01 0.97 4.59
C ILE A 58 1.80 0.13 5.58
N ILE A 59 1.43 0.19 6.85
CA ILE A 59 2.03 -0.60 7.93
C ILE A 59 0.93 -1.49 8.51
N THR A 60 1.14 -2.80 8.49
CA THR A 60 0.19 -3.78 9.05
C THR A 60 0.45 -4.01 10.54
N GLN A 61 -0.54 -4.56 11.26
CA GLN A 61 -0.40 -4.86 12.69
C GLN A 61 0.71 -5.86 12.97
N PHE A 62 0.99 -6.78 12.04
CA PHE A 62 2.07 -7.74 12.16
C PHE A 62 3.43 -7.20 11.68
N GLY A 63 3.55 -5.89 11.44
CA GLY A 63 4.82 -5.23 11.13
C GLY A 63 5.26 -5.32 9.67
N ASN A 64 4.40 -5.77 8.75
CA ASN A 64 4.72 -5.71 7.32
C ASN A 64 4.55 -4.28 6.81
N ILE A 65 5.52 -3.82 6.01
CA ILE A 65 5.51 -2.48 5.42
C ILE A 65 5.43 -2.60 3.90
N LEU A 66 4.49 -1.90 3.28
CA LEU A 66 4.38 -1.75 1.83
C LEU A 66 4.51 -0.27 1.46
N ARG A 67 5.46 0.04 0.58
CA ARG A 67 5.60 1.36 -0.05
C ARG A 67 5.28 1.23 -1.53
N SER A 68 4.38 2.06 -2.04
CA SER A 68 4.01 2.11 -3.45
C SER A 68 3.76 3.54 -3.88
N PRO A 69 4.13 3.94 -5.11
CA PRO A 69 3.75 5.24 -5.65
C PRO A 69 2.24 5.38 -5.70
N VAL A 70 1.73 6.54 -5.29
CA VAL A 70 0.29 6.87 -5.36
C VAL A 70 -0.20 6.89 -6.81
N SER A 71 0.68 7.24 -7.75
CA SER A 71 0.39 7.26 -9.19
C SER A 71 -0.01 5.89 -9.76
N SER A 72 0.40 4.78 -9.14
CA SER A 72 -0.02 3.42 -9.54
C SER A 72 -1.45 3.08 -9.12
N LEU A 73 -2.03 3.85 -8.19
CA LEU A 73 -3.37 3.61 -7.69
C LEU A 73 -4.42 4.08 -8.69
N ARG A 74 -5.46 3.27 -8.85
CA ARG A 74 -6.54 3.54 -9.80
C ARG A 74 -7.40 4.72 -9.35
N VAL A 75 -7.60 5.68 -10.25
CA VAL A 75 -8.62 6.74 -10.10
C VAL A 75 -9.99 6.16 -10.44
N MET A 76 -10.94 6.30 -9.53
CA MET A 76 -12.28 5.74 -9.62
C MET A 76 -13.31 6.67 -8.97
N GLY A 77 -14.58 6.49 -9.30
CA GLY A 77 -15.67 7.24 -8.67
C GLY A 77 -15.76 7.03 -7.14
N ARG A 78 -16.29 8.02 -6.43
CA ARG A 78 -16.39 8.03 -4.97
C ARG A 78 -17.21 6.87 -4.39
N ALA A 79 -18.31 6.48 -5.00
CA ALA A 79 -19.19 5.44 -4.43
C ALA A 79 -18.78 3.98 -4.76
N THR A 80 -17.53 3.73 -5.14
CA THR A 80 -16.99 2.39 -5.46
C THR A 80 -16.23 1.76 -4.27
N GLN A 81 -15.96 0.46 -4.33
CA GLN A 81 -15.15 -0.27 -3.32
C GLN A 81 -13.64 0.00 -3.43
N GLY A 82 -13.14 0.32 -4.62
CA GLY A 82 -11.71 0.42 -4.91
C GLY A 82 -11.09 -0.91 -5.30
N VAL A 83 -9.77 -0.96 -5.30
CA VAL A 83 -8.95 -2.13 -5.65
C VAL A 83 -8.13 -2.59 -4.45
N ARG A 84 -7.64 -3.83 -4.47
CA ARG A 84 -6.79 -4.36 -3.40
C ARG A 84 -5.39 -3.78 -3.52
N LEU A 85 -4.92 -3.10 -2.48
CA LEU A 85 -3.58 -2.50 -2.39
C LEU A 85 -2.55 -3.49 -1.86
N ILE A 86 -2.95 -4.32 -0.90
CA ILE A 86 -2.07 -5.26 -0.21
C ILE A 86 -2.79 -6.60 0.01
N ASN A 87 -2.06 -7.70 -0.13
CA ASN A 87 -2.53 -9.02 0.27
C ASN A 87 -2.21 -9.24 1.75
N LEU A 88 -3.17 -8.90 2.63
CA LEU A 88 -3.07 -9.16 4.06
C LEU A 88 -3.12 -10.67 4.34
N ARG A 89 -2.35 -11.11 5.34
CA ARG A 89 -2.44 -12.47 5.89
C ARG A 89 -3.75 -12.63 6.67
N GLU A 90 -4.08 -13.87 7.01
CA GLU A 90 -5.22 -14.15 7.87
C GLU A 90 -5.03 -13.45 9.23
N ASN A 91 -6.11 -12.81 9.72
CA ASN A 91 -6.13 -12.00 10.95
C ASN A 91 -5.20 -10.77 10.97
N ASP A 92 -4.54 -10.41 9.86
CA ASP A 92 -3.79 -9.17 9.75
C ASP A 92 -4.68 -8.03 9.27
N THR A 93 -4.41 -6.82 9.75
CA THR A 93 -5.12 -5.59 9.36
C THR A 93 -4.13 -4.44 9.25
N ILE A 94 -4.53 -3.37 8.57
CA ILE A 94 -3.68 -2.18 8.50
C ILE A 94 -3.70 -1.46 9.86
N ALA A 95 -2.51 -1.24 10.42
CA ALA A 95 -2.32 -0.46 11.63
C ALA A 95 -2.23 1.04 11.35
N SER A 96 -1.50 1.43 10.29
CA SER A 96 -1.28 2.83 9.94
C SER A 96 -1.03 3.02 8.46
N VAL A 97 -1.32 4.23 7.99
CA VAL A 97 -1.10 4.67 6.61
C VAL A 97 -0.45 6.05 6.63
N ALA A 98 0.62 6.22 5.85
CA ALA A 98 1.28 7.50 5.64
C ALA A 98 1.38 7.81 4.14
N CYS A 99 1.31 9.10 3.80
CA CYS A 99 1.60 9.60 2.47
C CYS A 99 2.87 10.43 2.56
N VAL A 100 3.88 10.07 1.78
CA VAL A 100 5.22 10.67 1.84
C VAL A 100 5.51 11.30 0.50
N GLU A 101 5.82 12.59 0.49
CA GLU A 101 6.24 13.28 -0.74
C GLU A 101 7.61 12.76 -1.18
N VAL A 102 7.73 12.45 -2.47
CA VAL A 102 8.96 11.95 -3.07
C VAL A 102 9.79 13.16 -3.49
N ASN A 103 10.83 13.45 -2.72
CA ASN A 103 11.84 14.45 -3.08
C ASN A 103 12.99 13.77 -3.82
N GLU A 104 13.31 14.25 -5.02
CA GLU A 104 14.36 13.71 -5.89
C GLU A 104 15.79 13.88 -5.32
N GLU A 105 15.97 14.58 -4.19
CA GLU A 105 17.30 14.91 -3.64
C GLU A 105 17.94 13.83 -2.74
N ASN A 106 17.29 12.68 -2.52
CA ASN A 106 17.87 11.59 -1.69
C ASN A 106 18.56 10.49 -2.53
N GLY A 107 19.35 10.90 -3.52
CA GLY A 107 20.20 10.02 -4.33
C GLY A 107 21.68 10.18 -3.98
N THR A 108 22.10 9.76 -2.79
CA THR A 108 23.49 9.37 -2.54
C THR A 108 23.50 7.92 -2.10
N ASP A 109 23.35 7.04 -3.08
CA ASP A 109 23.85 5.67 -2.94
C ASP A 109 25.39 5.78 -2.93
N GLU A 110 25.96 5.97 -1.74
CA GLU A 110 27.38 5.72 -1.52
C GLU A 110 27.66 4.27 -1.94
N PRO A 111 28.56 4.04 -2.91
CA PRO A 111 28.93 2.68 -3.30
C PRO A 111 29.62 2.02 -2.09
N ILE A 112 29.06 0.91 -1.62
CA ILE A 112 29.72 0.04 -0.65
C ILE A 112 30.90 -0.61 -1.40
N GLU A 113 32.08 0.00 -1.28
CA GLU A 113 33.35 -0.58 -1.75
C GLU A 113 33.59 -1.92 -1.03
N GLY A 114 34.03 -2.90 -1.83
CA GLY A 114 33.97 -4.30 -1.48
C GLY A 114 34.81 -4.72 -0.28
N THR A 115 34.41 -5.86 0.28
CA THR A 115 35.37 -6.84 0.74
C THR A 115 34.90 -8.19 0.21
N GLY A 116 35.47 -8.59 -0.93
CA GLY A 116 35.48 -10.00 -1.28
C GLY A 116 36.34 -10.73 -0.29
N ASN A 117 35.84 -11.86 0.22
CA ASN A 117 36.63 -13.07 0.15
C ASN A 117 35.74 -14.31 0.15
N SER A 118 36.14 -15.23 -0.72
CA SER A 118 35.70 -16.61 -0.81
C SER A 118 35.53 -17.26 0.56
N GLU A 119 34.51 -18.12 0.68
CA GLU A 119 34.76 -19.51 0.99
C GLU A 119 33.52 -20.34 0.63
N ASN A 120 33.72 -21.21 -0.37
CA ASN A 120 32.88 -22.37 -0.59
C ASN A 120 32.90 -23.22 0.67
N ASN A 121 31.73 -23.62 1.16
CA ASN A 121 31.62 -24.92 1.80
C ASN A 121 30.28 -25.55 1.45
N SER A 122 30.38 -26.54 0.56
CA SER A 122 29.41 -27.57 0.29
C SER A 122 28.95 -28.22 1.59
N PHE A 123 27.65 -28.14 1.87
CA PHE A 123 26.97 -29.02 2.81
C PHE A 123 26.22 -30.06 1.99
N ASP A 124 26.76 -31.27 1.96
CA ASP A 124 26.02 -32.49 1.63
C ASP A 124 25.11 -32.81 2.82
N GLU A 125 23.81 -32.90 2.59
CA GLU A 125 22.92 -33.72 3.40
C GLU A 125 22.02 -34.55 2.47
N GLU A 126 22.29 -35.85 2.49
CA GLU A 126 21.43 -36.90 1.96
C GLU A 126 20.04 -36.83 2.60
N ASN A 127 19.00 -37.05 1.78
CA ASN A 127 18.03 -38.09 2.13
C ASN A 127 17.20 -38.55 0.93
N GLY A 128 17.44 -39.80 0.54
CA GLY A 128 16.41 -40.83 0.38
C GLY A 128 15.47 -40.74 -0.82
N LYS A 129 15.65 -41.68 -1.76
CA LYS A 129 14.53 -42.46 -2.29
C LYS A 129 15.00 -43.83 -2.80
N GLU A 130 14.49 -44.86 -2.12
CA GLU A 130 14.37 -46.25 -2.59
C GLU A 130 13.79 -46.31 -4.00
N PHE A 131 14.32 -47.19 -4.86
CA PHE A 131 13.54 -47.91 -5.89
C PHE A 131 14.27 -49.24 -6.24
N GLU A 132 13.56 -50.34 -5.96
CA GLU A 132 13.52 -51.72 -6.52
C GLU A 132 14.70 -52.26 -7.38
N ASP A 133 15.31 -53.38 -6.98
CA ASP A 133 14.91 -54.77 -7.32
C ASP A 133 15.59 -55.80 -6.37
#